data_AF-A0A6A5X737-F1
#
_entry.id   AF-A0A6A5X737-F1
#
_cell.length_a   1.000
_cell.length_b   1.000
_cell.length_c   1.000
_cell.angle_alpha   90.00
_cell.angle_beta   90.00
_cell.angle_gamma   90.00
#
_symmetry.space_group_name_H-M   'P 1'
#
loop_
_entity.id
_entity.type
_entity.pdbx_description
1 polymer ?
#
loop_
_entity_poly.entity_id
_entity_poly.type
_entity_poly.pdbx_seq_one_letter_code
_entity_poly.pdbx_strand_id
1 'polypeptide(L)'
;MKHPWKETAPGRVERGLDSSERFLKAVAIPFKPLGRENWALNIILNVSFGSEKETKDGVVPALREAWVKLRYHHPFIATDIQLEENKYKYSTPTEDVMEQWVLESFFVHEDISVDQFLIQAMWAEASSVHYFPQSSEILLRTHHWLIDGIGGLHLANRFLELYAEGAAVPNPQFGDEIKNLPPSLFDAAGFPENATGPGVVQKAQAKFMDFASNLPSIGLPVEASPMGPGGTIRKHISFAQDKLEALLAACRAKNITIAVAVHAALAVVTQEKAYQSALAKNFTTVAFFDYRKYLPAPYNDTRQYPMGV
;
A
#
# COMPACT_ATOMS: atom_id res chain seq x y z
N MET A 1 -4.00 20.23 10.24
CA MET A 1 -4.22 20.03 11.68
C MET A 1 -3.40 18.82 12.09
N LYS A 2 -2.79 18.83 13.28
CA LYS A 2 -1.97 17.71 13.76
C LYS A 2 -2.85 16.58 14.29
N HIS A 3 -2.43 15.33 14.10
CA HIS A 3 -3.17 14.13 14.53
C HIS A 3 -2.26 13.15 15.29
N PRO A 4 -1.64 13.57 16.42
CA PRO A 4 -0.75 12.70 17.17
C PRO A 4 -1.50 11.52 17.79
N TRP A 5 -0.78 10.41 17.98
CA TRP A 5 -1.23 9.31 18.82
C TRP A 5 -1.43 9.76 20.26
N LYS A 6 -2.56 9.38 20.85
CA LYS A 6 -2.92 9.69 22.23
C LYS A 6 -3.24 8.39 22.95
N GLU A 7 -2.62 8.20 24.11
CA GLU A 7 -2.97 7.09 24.98
C GLU A 7 -4.35 7.32 25.60
N THR A 8 -5.22 6.32 25.46
CA THR A 8 -6.59 6.33 26.02
C THR A 8 -6.72 5.42 27.23
N ALA A 9 -5.84 4.41 27.32
CA ALA A 9 -5.64 3.52 28.45
C ALA A 9 -4.25 2.89 28.34
N PRO A 10 -3.69 2.27 29.41
CA PRO A 10 -2.41 1.57 29.32
C PRO A 10 -2.35 0.61 28.14
N GLY A 11 -1.39 0.82 27.23
CA GLY A 11 -1.22 0.00 26.03
C GLY A 11 -2.28 0.20 24.95
N ARG A 12 -3.08 1.27 25.00
CA ARG A 12 -4.09 1.61 23.99
C ARG A 12 -3.93 3.05 23.53
N VAL A 13 -3.79 3.22 22.22
CA VAL A 13 -3.63 4.54 21.60
C VAL A 13 -4.62 4.75 20.47
N GLU A 14 -4.98 6.01 20.25
CA GLU A 14 -5.78 6.42 19.10
C GLU A 14 -5.24 7.69 18.46
N ARG A 15 -5.52 7.88 17.17
CA ARG A 15 -5.37 9.17 16.49
C ARG A 15 -6.43 9.38 15.43
N GLY A 16 -6.66 10.63 15.07
CA GLY A 16 -7.49 10.96 13.91
C GLY A 16 -6.77 10.66 12.60
N LEU A 17 -7.56 10.47 11.54
CA LEU A 17 -7.03 10.44 10.16
C LEU A 17 -6.70 11.84 9.68
N ASP A 18 -5.55 12.00 9.02
CA ASP A 18 -5.20 13.21 8.32
C ASP A 18 -5.95 13.34 6.97
N SER A 19 -5.67 14.41 6.22
CA SER A 19 -6.38 14.66 4.96
C SER A 19 -6.06 13.63 3.86
N SER A 20 -4.83 13.11 3.80
CA SER A 20 -4.41 12.10 2.84
C SER A 20 -5.05 10.75 3.17
N GLU A 21 -5.04 10.36 4.44
CA GLU A 21 -5.65 9.12 4.92
C GLU A 21 -7.18 9.12 4.73
N ARG A 22 -7.83 10.27 4.96
CA ARG A 22 -9.26 10.42 4.67
C ARG A 22 -9.58 10.30 3.18
N PHE A 23 -8.71 10.82 2.31
CA PHE A 23 -8.83 10.63 0.87
C PHE A 23 -8.72 9.15 0.50
N LEU A 24 -7.68 8.45 1.00
CA LEU A 24 -7.48 7.02 0.73
C LEU A 24 -8.64 6.17 1.27
N LYS A 25 -9.15 6.48 2.46
CA LYS A 25 -10.37 5.87 3.00
C LYS A 25 -11.57 6.06 2.06
N ALA A 26 -11.81 7.29 1.59
CA ALA A 26 -12.93 7.59 0.71
C ALA A 26 -12.82 6.86 -0.64
N VAL A 27 -11.59 6.65 -1.13
CA VAL A 27 -11.35 5.87 -2.36
C VAL A 27 -11.58 4.37 -2.14
N ALA A 28 -11.26 3.84 -0.96
CA ALA A 28 -11.25 2.40 -0.70
C ALA A 28 -12.62 1.78 -0.41
N ILE A 29 -13.52 2.49 0.28
CA ILE A 29 -14.82 1.97 0.75
C ILE A 29 -15.97 1.85 -0.28
N PRO A 30 -16.00 2.48 -1.48
CA PRO A 30 -17.18 2.47 -2.35
C PRO A 30 -17.72 1.08 -2.72
N PHE A 31 -16.86 0.05 -2.75
CA PHE A 31 -17.25 -1.32 -3.08
C PHE A 31 -17.30 -2.26 -1.87
N LYS A 32 -17.22 -1.73 -0.63
CA LYS A 32 -17.35 -2.52 0.60
C LYS A 32 -18.65 -3.34 0.65
N PRO A 33 -19.82 -2.86 0.18
CA PRO A 33 -21.05 -3.66 0.13
C PRO A 33 -20.97 -4.89 -0.79
N LEU A 34 -20.07 -4.87 -1.78
CA LEU A 34 -19.76 -6.03 -2.63
C LEU A 34 -18.67 -6.93 -2.02
N GLY A 35 -18.26 -6.64 -0.78
CA GLY A 35 -17.13 -7.28 -0.12
C GLY A 35 -15.80 -6.99 -0.82
N ARG A 36 -15.66 -5.84 -1.49
CA ARG A 36 -14.42 -5.47 -2.19
C ARG A 36 -13.83 -4.18 -1.64
N GLU A 37 -12.52 -4.11 -1.65
CA GLU A 37 -11.77 -2.91 -1.32
C GLU A 37 -11.15 -2.35 -2.59
N ASN A 38 -11.45 -1.08 -2.88
CA ASN A 38 -10.76 -0.40 -3.96
C ASN A 38 -9.35 0.02 -3.50
N TRP A 39 -8.37 -0.08 -4.39
CA TRP A 39 -6.97 0.25 -4.11
C TRP A 39 -6.32 -0.55 -2.97
N ALA A 40 -6.85 -1.70 -2.57
CA ALA A 40 -6.15 -2.60 -1.66
C ALA A 40 -4.72 -2.88 -2.16
N LEU A 41 -3.73 -2.76 -1.28
CA LEU A 41 -2.33 -2.87 -1.64
C LEU A 41 -1.89 -4.33 -1.53
N ASN A 42 -1.51 -4.90 -2.66
CA ASN A 42 -1.13 -6.30 -2.80
C ASN A 42 0.31 -6.38 -3.31
N ILE A 43 1.22 -6.90 -2.49
CA ILE A 43 2.65 -7.00 -2.80
C ILE A 43 2.99 -8.48 -2.90
N ILE A 44 3.31 -8.91 -4.12
CA ILE A 44 3.58 -10.31 -4.42
C ILE A 44 5.08 -10.49 -4.57
N LEU A 45 5.64 -11.35 -3.73
CA LEU A 45 7.04 -11.74 -3.73
C LEU A 45 7.12 -13.14 -4.34
N ASN A 46 7.90 -13.29 -5.40
CA ASN A 46 8.33 -14.60 -5.88
C ASN A 46 9.68 -14.89 -5.21
N VAL A 47 9.73 -15.92 -4.37
CA VAL A 47 10.90 -16.22 -3.54
C VAL A 47 11.45 -17.61 -3.83
N SER A 48 12.73 -17.81 -3.55
CA SER A 48 13.36 -19.13 -3.53
C SER A 48 13.97 -19.32 -2.16
N PHE A 49 13.61 -20.43 -1.51
CA PHE A 49 14.15 -20.79 -0.20
C PHE A 49 15.46 -21.57 -0.38
N GLY A 50 16.45 -21.31 0.47
CA GLY A 50 17.71 -22.06 0.43
C GLY A 50 17.53 -23.51 0.92
N SER A 51 18.34 -24.42 0.39
CA SER A 51 18.25 -25.88 0.59
C SER A 51 18.25 -26.36 2.04
N GLU A 52 18.78 -25.59 2.99
CA GLU A 52 18.79 -25.93 4.42
C GLU A 52 17.44 -25.69 5.12
N LYS A 53 16.53 -24.91 4.51
CA LYS A 53 15.18 -24.60 5.03
C LYS A 53 14.05 -25.21 4.17
N GLU A 54 14.38 -26.07 3.21
CA GLU A 54 13.47 -26.56 2.15
C GLU A 54 12.42 -27.59 2.57
N THR A 55 12.27 -27.93 3.84
CA THR A 55 11.08 -28.66 4.27
C THR A 55 9.93 -27.67 4.44
N LYS A 56 8.74 -27.94 3.85
CA LYS A 56 7.51 -27.16 4.10
C LYS A 56 7.31 -26.88 5.60
N ASP A 57 7.65 -27.86 6.44
CA ASP A 57 7.58 -27.82 7.90
C ASP A 57 8.47 -26.75 8.55
N GLY A 58 9.50 -26.27 7.88
CA GLY A 58 10.41 -25.22 8.36
C GLY A 58 10.05 -23.82 7.83
N VAL A 59 9.57 -23.73 6.58
CA VAL A 59 9.26 -22.44 5.95
C VAL A 59 8.07 -21.76 6.61
N VAL A 60 6.97 -22.49 6.80
CA VAL A 60 5.71 -21.91 7.31
C VAL A 60 5.87 -21.34 8.73
N PRO A 61 6.45 -22.07 9.70
CA PRO A 61 6.68 -21.50 11.02
C PRO A 61 7.61 -20.28 10.99
N ALA A 62 8.66 -20.29 10.18
CA ALA A 62 9.60 -19.16 10.09
C ALA A 62 8.95 -17.91 9.45
N LEU A 63 8.09 -18.07 8.44
CA LEU A 63 7.32 -16.96 7.87
C LEU A 63 6.33 -16.39 8.89
N ARG A 64 5.68 -17.26 9.67
CA ARG A 64 4.75 -16.85 10.75
C ARG A 64 5.49 -16.09 11.85
N GLU A 65 6.66 -16.56 12.26
CA GLU A 65 7.51 -15.88 13.24
C GLU A 65 7.96 -14.49 12.73
N ALA A 66 8.39 -14.41 11.46
CA ALA A 66 8.74 -13.14 10.83
C ALA A 66 7.55 -12.16 10.81
N TRP A 67 6.32 -12.65 10.62
CA TRP A 67 5.11 -11.84 10.64
C TRP A 67 4.82 -11.25 12.03
N VAL A 68 5.00 -12.04 13.09
CA VAL A 68 4.88 -11.56 14.47
C VAL A 68 5.95 -10.51 14.79
N LYS A 69 7.21 -10.75 14.42
CA LYS A 69 8.30 -9.77 14.57
C LYS A 69 8.00 -8.49 13.80
N LEU A 70 7.43 -8.61 12.60
CA LEU A 70 7.07 -7.46 11.79
C LEU A 70 6.01 -6.60 12.48
N ARG A 71 5.00 -7.19 13.12
CA ARG A 71 4.00 -6.43 13.91
C ARG A 71 4.64 -5.62 15.02
N TYR A 72 5.67 -6.13 15.69
CA TYR A 72 6.36 -5.36 16.72
C TYR A 72 7.09 -4.13 16.13
N HIS A 73 7.79 -4.31 15.00
CA HIS A 73 8.51 -3.21 14.35
C HIS A 73 7.58 -2.24 13.61
N HIS A 74 6.43 -2.71 13.15
CA HIS A 74 5.48 -1.98 12.32
C HIS A 74 4.04 -2.25 12.81
N PRO A 75 3.68 -1.80 14.02
CA PRO A 75 2.39 -2.10 14.66
C PRO A 75 1.17 -1.59 13.90
N PHE A 76 1.36 -0.65 12.97
CA PHE A 76 0.26 -0.15 12.13
C PHE A 76 -0.42 -1.24 11.30
N ILE A 77 0.26 -2.35 10.98
CA ILE A 77 -0.33 -3.48 10.23
C ILE A 77 -1.48 -4.16 10.98
N ALA A 78 -1.52 -3.98 12.30
CA ALA A 78 -2.56 -4.47 13.21
C ALA A 78 -3.37 -3.32 13.84
N THR A 79 -3.32 -2.13 13.25
CA THR A 79 -4.17 -1.00 13.64
C THR A 79 -5.54 -1.13 13.00
N ASP A 80 -6.56 -0.91 13.82
CA ASP A 80 -7.95 -0.90 13.38
C ASP A 80 -8.39 0.50 12.94
N ILE A 81 -9.15 0.56 11.84
CA ILE A 81 -9.73 1.81 11.34
C ILE A 81 -11.21 1.91 11.73
N GLN A 82 -11.52 2.92 12.54
CA GLN A 82 -12.88 3.27 12.91
C GLN A 82 -13.44 4.17 11.81
N LEU A 83 -14.01 3.55 10.77
CA LEU A 83 -14.42 4.21 9.52
C LEU A 83 -15.33 5.43 9.75
N GLU A 84 -16.30 5.32 10.64
CA GLU A 84 -17.27 6.38 10.96
C GLU A 84 -16.61 7.53 11.74
N GLU A 85 -15.74 7.20 12.70
CA GLU A 85 -15.07 8.17 13.56
C GLU A 85 -13.89 8.86 12.87
N ASN A 86 -13.42 8.36 11.73
CA ASN A 86 -12.16 8.76 11.11
C ASN A 86 -10.99 8.68 12.10
N LYS A 87 -10.85 7.53 12.76
CA LYS A 87 -9.77 7.29 13.71
C LYS A 87 -9.08 5.96 13.45
N TYR A 88 -7.80 5.93 13.79
CA TYR A 88 -7.07 4.71 14.04
C TYR A 88 -7.08 4.38 15.53
N LYS A 89 -7.24 3.10 15.85
CA LYS A 89 -7.10 2.55 17.20
C LYS A 89 -6.09 1.41 17.15
N TYR A 90 -5.14 1.43 18.08
CA TYR A 90 -4.19 0.35 18.28
C TYR A 90 -4.17 -0.05 19.76
N SER A 91 -4.08 -1.35 20.01
CA SER A 91 -3.91 -1.91 21.35
C SER A 91 -2.74 -2.89 21.34
N THR A 92 -1.87 -2.78 22.34
CA THR A 92 -0.88 -3.80 22.63
C THR A 92 -1.60 -5.12 22.88
N PRO A 93 -1.27 -6.19 22.14
CA PRO A 93 -1.94 -7.47 22.27
C PRO A 93 -1.52 -8.15 23.58
N THR A 94 -2.49 -8.77 24.25
CA THR A 94 -2.23 -9.90 25.16
C THR A 94 -1.84 -11.14 24.36
N GLU A 95 -1.37 -12.19 25.02
CA GLU A 95 -0.94 -13.43 24.35
C GLU A 95 -2.07 -14.07 23.54
N ASP A 96 -3.26 -14.19 24.11
CA ASP A 96 -4.46 -14.72 23.45
C ASP A 96 -4.89 -13.88 22.23
N VAL A 97 -4.84 -12.55 22.36
CA VAL A 97 -5.15 -11.63 21.25
C VAL A 97 -4.09 -11.70 20.15
N MET A 98 -2.82 -11.96 20.50
CA MET A 98 -1.76 -12.18 19.52
C MET A 98 -2.00 -13.47 18.73
N GLU A 99 -2.29 -14.57 19.42
CA GLU A 99 -2.57 -15.86 18.78
C GLU A 99 -3.76 -15.74 17.82
N GLN A 100 -4.84 -15.10 18.25
CA GLN A 100 -6.01 -14.88 17.41
C GLN A 100 -5.67 -14.02 16.18
N TRP A 101 -4.92 -12.92 16.37
CA TRP A 101 -4.51 -12.08 15.25
C TRP A 101 -3.66 -12.85 14.24
N VAL A 102 -2.74 -13.72 14.67
CA VAL A 102 -1.94 -14.55 13.76
C VAL A 102 -2.83 -15.50 12.96
N LEU A 103 -3.83 -16.14 13.59
CA LEU A 103 -4.78 -17.02 12.90
C LEU A 103 -5.61 -16.28 11.83
N GLU A 104 -5.92 -15.01 12.07
CA GLU A 104 -6.72 -14.17 11.17
C GLU A 104 -5.91 -13.38 10.14
N SER A 105 -4.57 -13.41 10.22
CA SER A 105 -3.70 -12.60 9.36
C SER A 105 -2.58 -13.37 8.67
N PHE A 106 -2.37 -14.65 8.98
CA PHE A 106 -1.39 -15.49 8.31
C PHE A 106 -2.04 -16.73 7.72
N PHE A 107 -1.96 -16.86 6.40
CA PHE A 107 -2.64 -17.91 5.65
C PHE A 107 -1.68 -18.69 4.75
N VAL A 108 -1.90 -20.00 4.63
CA VAL A 108 -1.20 -20.86 3.67
C VAL A 108 -2.24 -21.43 2.70
N HIS A 109 -1.97 -21.30 1.41
CA HIS A 109 -2.88 -21.69 0.33
C HIS A 109 -2.24 -22.82 -0.48
N GLU A 110 -2.63 -24.06 -0.18
CA GLU A 110 -2.04 -25.24 -0.83
C GLU A 110 -2.60 -25.50 -2.23
N ASP A 111 -3.84 -25.10 -2.51
CA ASP A 111 -4.59 -25.57 -3.70
C ASP A 111 -5.01 -24.46 -4.68
N ILE A 112 -4.63 -23.20 -4.41
CA ILE A 112 -4.95 -22.06 -5.27
C ILE A 112 -3.71 -21.24 -5.59
N SER A 113 -3.67 -20.61 -6.75
CA SER A 113 -2.64 -19.62 -7.08
C SER A 113 -2.97 -18.25 -6.49
N VAL A 114 -1.97 -17.37 -6.40
CA VAL A 114 -2.20 -15.98 -5.99
C VAL A 114 -3.17 -15.25 -6.93
N ASP A 115 -3.18 -15.59 -8.23
CA ASP A 115 -4.13 -15.03 -9.21
C ASP A 115 -5.57 -15.46 -8.92
N GLN A 116 -5.79 -16.74 -8.61
CA GLN A 116 -7.10 -17.25 -8.23
C GLN A 116 -7.58 -16.63 -6.92
N PHE A 117 -6.66 -16.45 -5.95
CA PHE A 117 -6.94 -15.74 -4.72
C PHE A 117 -7.39 -14.29 -4.98
N LEU A 118 -6.67 -13.52 -5.79
CA LEU A 118 -7.00 -12.11 -6.07
C LEU A 118 -8.36 -11.90 -6.77
N ILE A 119 -8.82 -12.88 -7.54
CA ILE A 119 -10.15 -12.86 -8.15
C ILE A 119 -11.25 -12.98 -7.07
N GLN A 120 -10.99 -13.78 -6.04
CA GLN A 120 -11.94 -14.11 -4.98
C GLN A 120 -11.74 -13.27 -3.71
N ALA A 121 -10.66 -12.48 -3.63
CA ALA A 121 -10.26 -11.74 -2.45
C ALA A 121 -11.39 -10.81 -1.99
N MET A 122 -11.83 -11.04 -0.75
CA MET A 122 -12.85 -10.25 -0.08
C MET A 122 -12.22 -9.16 0.78
N TRP A 123 -13.03 -8.18 1.18
CA TRP A 123 -12.69 -7.20 2.20
C TRP A 123 -12.09 -7.91 3.42
N ALA A 124 -10.95 -7.41 3.89
CA ALA A 124 -10.35 -7.82 5.15
C ALA A 124 -10.36 -6.61 6.09
N GLU A 125 -10.42 -6.84 7.39
CA GLU A 125 -10.30 -5.75 8.37
C GLU A 125 -8.85 -5.54 8.83
N ALA A 126 -7.95 -6.48 8.51
CA ALA A 126 -6.54 -6.45 8.90
C ALA A 126 -5.61 -6.70 7.71
N SER A 127 -4.37 -6.21 7.85
CA SER A 127 -3.28 -6.62 6.97
C SER A 127 -2.96 -8.10 7.16
N SER A 128 -2.54 -8.77 6.09
CA SER A 128 -2.34 -10.22 6.10
C SER A 128 -1.19 -10.67 5.20
N VAL A 129 -0.67 -11.85 5.51
CA VAL A 129 0.33 -12.60 4.73
C VAL A 129 -0.33 -13.87 4.21
N HIS A 130 -0.18 -14.12 2.92
CA HIS A 130 -0.65 -15.31 2.25
C HIS A 130 0.53 -16.00 1.57
N TYR A 131 0.85 -17.22 1.99
CA TYR A 131 1.90 -18.03 1.36
C TYR A 131 1.28 -19.08 0.44
N PHE A 132 1.83 -19.20 -0.77
CA PHE A 132 1.40 -20.13 -1.81
C PHE A 132 2.54 -21.12 -2.09
N PRO A 133 2.59 -22.28 -1.41
CA PRO A 133 3.75 -23.18 -1.47
C PRO A 133 4.03 -23.73 -2.88
N GLN A 134 2.99 -23.96 -3.70
CA GLN A 134 3.17 -24.51 -5.04
C GLN A 134 3.95 -23.59 -5.99
N SER A 135 3.75 -22.27 -5.88
CA SER A 135 4.41 -21.27 -6.71
C SER A 135 5.56 -20.55 -6.01
N SER A 136 5.81 -20.85 -4.73
CA SER A 136 6.74 -20.10 -3.87
C SER A 136 6.46 -18.59 -3.90
N GLU A 137 5.19 -18.22 -3.89
CA GLU A 137 4.76 -16.82 -3.83
C GLU A 137 4.31 -16.45 -2.41
N ILE A 138 4.67 -15.25 -1.97
CA ILE A 138 4.16 -14.63 -0.74
C ILE A 138 3.41 -13.36 -1.16
N LEU A 139 2.16 -13.23 -0.75
CA LEU A 139 1.38 -12.02 -0.89
C LEU A 139 1.27 -11.33 0.47
N LEU A 140 1.80 -10.10 0.55
CA LEU A 140 1.47 -9.16 1.62
C LEU A 140 0.31 -8.30 1.16
N ARG A 141 -0.80 -8.37 1.89
CA ARG A 141 -2.00 -7.60 1.61
C ARG A 141 -2.26 -6.62 2.75
N THR A 142 -2.51 -5.37 2.41
CA THR A 142 -2.75 -4.30 3.39
C THR A 142 -3.63 -3.21 2.80
N HIS A 143 -4.13 -2.34 3.67
CA HIS A 143 -5.00 -1.22 3.30
C HIS A 143 -4.17 -0.02 2.85
N HIS A 144 -4.57 0.59 1.74
CA HIS A 144 -3.80 1.72 1.19
C HIS A 144 -3.83 2.97 2.07
N TRP A 145 -4.83 3.11 2.95
CA TRP A 145 -4.86 4.20 3.94
C TRP A 145 -3.79 4.06 5.03
N LEU A 146 -3.23 2.86 5.23
CA LEU A 146 -2.14 2.63 6.19
C LEU A 146 -0.77 2.96 5.60
N ILE A 147 -0.59 2.70 4.30
CA ILE A 147 0.72 2.62 3.65
C ILE A 147 0.59 2.83 2.15
N ASP A 148 1.58 3.45 1.53
CA ASP A 148 1.65 3.58 0.07
C ASP A 148 2.50 2.46 -0.57
N GLY A 149 2.65 2.51 -1.90
CA GLY A 149 3.40 1.50 -2.65
C GLY A 149 4.87 1.40 -2.24
N ILE A 150 5.55 2.53 -1.94
CA ILE A 150 6.95 2.53 -1.53
C ILE A 150 7.10 1.97 -0.12
N GLY A 151 6.28 2.44 0.82
CA GLY A 151 6.21 1.90 2.17
C GLY A 151 5.96 0.38 2.14
N GLY A 152 5.06 -0.07 1.26
CA GLY A 152 4.80 -1.47 1.03
C GLY A 152 6.04 -2.28 0.65
N LEU A 153 6.84 -1.80 -0.30
CA LEU A 153 8.10 -2.45 -0.68
C LEU A 153 9.09 -2.53 0.49
N HIS A 154 9.15 -1.49 1.33
CA HIS A 154 9.99 -1.52 2.53
C HIS A 154 9.47 -2.48 3.60
N LEU A 155 8.15 -2.56 3.79
CA LEU A 155 7.52 -3.54 4.67
C LEU A 155 7.83 -4.97 4.21
N ALA A 156 7.75 -5.21 2.90
CA ALA A 156 8.11 -6.50 2.29
C ALA A 156 9.59 -6.85 2.49
N ASN A 157 10.48 -5.89 2.26
CA ASN A 157 11.90 -6.08 2.53
C ASN A 157 12.17 -6.40 4.00
N ARG A 158 11.56 -5.65 4.94
CA ARG A 158 11.75 -5.89 6.38
C ARG A 158 11.22 -7.25 6.81
N PHE A 159 10.10 -7.70 6.23
CA PHE A 159 9.58 -9.04 6.46
C PHE A 159 10.58 -10.13 6.02
N LEU A 160 11.21 -9.99 4.86
CA LEU A 160 12.24 -10.92 4.38
C LEU A 160 13.52 -10.88 5.24
N GLU A 161 13.94 -9.71 5.72
CA GLU A 161 15.05 -9.57 6.67
C GLU A 161 14.77 -10.34 7.96
N LEU A 162 13.59 -10.15 8.56
CA LEU A 162 13.18 -10.85 9.78
C LEU A 162 13.10 -12.38 9.58
N TYR A 163 12.64 -12.82 8.40
CA TYR A 163 12.67 -14.23 8.02
C TYR A 163 14.12 -14.78 7.90
N ALA A 164 15.02 -14.00 7.33
CA ALA A 164 16.43 -14.36 7.16
C ALA A 164 17.17 -14.42 8.51
N GLU A 165 16.92 -13.46 9.40
CA GLU A 165 17.42 -13.42 10.78
C GLU A 165 17.03 -14.70 11.55
N GLY A 166 15.79 -15.19 11.34
CA GLY A 166 15.30 -16.45 11.90
C GLY A 166 15.39 -16.51 13.43
N ALA A 167 15.62 -17.71 13.97
CA ALA A 167 15.69 -17.96 15.41
C ALA A 167 16.92 -17.35 16.12
N ALA A 168 17.88 -16.79 15.36
CA ALA A 168 19.04 -16.12 15.95
C ALA A 168 18.66 -14.83 16.69
N VAL A 169 17.52 -14.21 16.32
CA VAL A 169 16.96 -13.04 16.97
C VAL A 169 15.70 -13.44 17.73
N PRO A 170 15.65 -13.29 19.07
CA PRO A 170 14.47 -13.68 19.85
C PRO A 170 13.24 -12.85 19.46
N ASN A 171 12.06 -13.41 19.67
CA ASN A 171 10.83 -12.66 19.51
C ASN A 171 10.80 -11.47 20.48
N PRO A 172 10.40 -10.28 20.01
CA PRO A 172 10.30 -9.11 20.87
C PRO A 172 9.16 -9.27 21.87
N GLN A 173 9.34 -8.69 23.06
CA GLN A 173 8.28 -8.61 24.04
C GLN A 173 7.37 -7.41 23.72
N PHE A 174 6.09 -7.66 23.49
CA PHE A 174 5.09 -6.61 23.31
C PHE A 174 4.84 -5.87 24.63
N GLY A 175 4.52 -4.58 24.53
CA GLY A 175 4.35 -3.66 25.65
C GLY A 175 4.90 -2.26 25.35
N ASP A 176 5.94 -2.17 24.53
CA ASP A 176 6.58 -0.90 24.14
C ASP A 176 6.56 -0.64 22.63
N GLU A 177 5.95 -1.53 21.83
CA GLU A 177 5.91 -1.46 20.38
C GLU A 177 5.14 -0.24 19.85
N ILE A 178 4.23 0.31 20.65
CA ILE A 178 3.47 1.54 20.35
C ILE A 178 4.40 2.69 19.95
N LYS A 179 5.63 2.73 20.46
CA LYS A 179 6.66 3.73 20.09
C LYS A 179 7.04 3.68 18.60
N ASN A 180 6.78 2.55 17.94
CA ASN A 180 7.07 2.30 16.53
C ASN A 180 5.88 2.64 15.63
N LEU A 181 4.74 3.11 16.18
CA LEU A 181 3.63 3.58 15.35
C LEU A 181 4.05 4.83 14.56
N PRO A 182 3.81 4.84 13.23
CA PRO A 182 4.11 6.00 12.42
C PRO A 182 3.20 7.18 12.80
N PRO A 183 3.70 8.43 12.80
CA PRO A 183 2.84 9.61 12.87
C PRO A 183 1.91 9.69 11.64
N SER A 184 1.05 10.71 11.56
CA SER A 184 0.40 11.06 10.29
C SER A 184 1.39 11.73 9.32
N LEU A 185 1.11 11.76 8.02
CA LEU A 185 2.01 12.41 7.05
C LEU A 185 2.19 13.90 7.37
N PHE A 186 1.11 14.55 7.75
CA PHE A 186 1.13 15.98 8.07
C PHE A 186 1.92 16.27 9.35
N ASP A 187 1.86 15.37 10.33
CA ASP A 187 2.68 15.45 11.55
C ASP A 187 4.15 15.20 11.23
N ALA A 188 4.44 14.18 10.42
CA ALA A 188 5.80 13.85 9.98
C ALA A 188 6.45 15.01 9.21
N ALA A 189 5.70 15.65 8.32
CA ALA A 189 6.15 16.79 7.53
C ALA A 189 6.38 18.06 8.37
N GLY A 190 5.87 18.10 9.61
CA GLY A 190 6.03 19.26 10.48
C GLY A 190 5.37 20.52 9.95
N PHE A 191 4.28 20.40 9.18
CA PHE A 191 3.59 21.58 8.63
C PHE A 191 3.16 22.53 9.76
N PRO A 192 3.44 23.85 9.63
CA PRO A 192 2.96 24.85 10.56
C PRO A 192 1.42 24.80 10.70
N GLU A 193 0.89 25.09 11.89
CA GLU A 193 -0.57 25.10 12.12
C GLU A 193 -1.31 26.10 11.21
N ASN A 194 -0.62 27.16 10.75
CA ASN A 194 -1.10 28.17 9.81
C ASN A 194 -0.73 27.90 8.35
N ALA A 195 -0.19 26.72 8.00
CA ALA A 195 0.22 26.37 6.64
C ALA A 195 -0.95 26.39 5.62
N THR A 196 -2.20 26.36 6.11
CA THR A 196 -3.43 26.43 5.31
C THR A 196 -4.03 27.85 5.31
N GLY A 197 -3.20 28.88 5.20
CA GLY A 197 -3.69 30.27 5.05
C GLY A 197 -4.54 30.45 3.77
N PRO A 198 -5.44 31.45 3.71
CA PRO A 198 -6.37 31.62 2.59
C PRO A 198 -5.73 31.62 1.21
N GLY A 199 -4.54 32.20 1.06
CA GLY A 199 -3.81 32.22 -0.22
C GLY A 199 -3.30 30.85 -0.68
N VAL A 200 -2.92 29.97 0.25
CA VAL A 200 -2.51 28.59 -0.07
C VAL A 200 -3.73 27.78 -0.51
N VAL A 201 -4.84 27.92 0.23
CA VAL A 201 -6.11 27.26 -0.09
C VAL A 201 -6.61 27.69 -1.46
N GLN A 202 -6.61 28.99 -1.77
CA GLN A 202 -7.01 29.51 -3.09
C GLN A 202 -6.13 28.95 -4.22
N LYS A 203 -4.80 28.89 -4.03
CA LYS A 203 -3.90 28.30 -5.04
C LYS A 203 -4.15 26.81 -5.25
N ALA A 204 -4.37 26.06 -4.17
CA ALA A 204 -4.69 24.64 -4.24
C ALA A 204 -6.04 24.40 -4.94
N GLN A 205 -7.06 25.19 -4.60
CA GLN A 205 -8.38 25.15 -5.24
C GLN A 205 -8.28 25.48 -6.74
N ALA A 206 -7.52 26.51 -7.11
CA ALA A 206 -7.33 26.87 -8.52
C ALA A 206 -6.69 25.72 -9.32
N LYS A 207 -5.65 25.08 -8.77
CA LYS A 207 -5.02 23.89 -9.39
C LYS A 207 -5.98 22.71 -9.50
N PHE A 208 -6.79 22.47 -8.47
CA PHE A 208 -7.79 21.41 -8.52
C PHE A 208 -8.89 21.70 -9.56
N MET A 209 -9.35 22.95 -9.66
CA MET A 209 -10.35 23.34 -10.65
C MET A 209 -9.82 23.28 -12.08
N ASP A 210 -8.55 23.62 -12.30
CA ASP A 210 -7.88 23.42 -13.58
C ASP A 210 -7.90 21.94 -14.01
N PHE A 211 -7.52 21.04 -13.09
CA PHE A 211 -7.65 19.59 -13.30
C PHE A 211 -9.12 19.17 -13.56
N ALA A 212 -10.05 19.61 -12.72
CA ALA A 212 -11.46 19.24 -12.82
C ALA A 212 -12.13 19.73 -14.12
N SER A 213 -11.70 20.89 -14.64
CA SER A 213 -12.21 21.43 -15.91
C SER A 213 -11.83 20.60 -17.13
N ASN A 214 -10.83 19.71 -16.99
CA ASN A 214 -10.38 18.79 -18.02
C ASN A 214 -11.01 17.39 -17.90
N LEU A 215 -12.03 17.23 -17.05
CA LEU A 215 -12.82 16.01 -16.93
C LEU A 215 -14.14 16.12 -17.73
N PRO A 216 -14.65 15.00 -18.29
CA PRO A 216 -14.08 13.65 -18.23
C PRO A 216 -12.83 13.50 -19.10
N SER A 217 -11.84 12.74 -18.60
CA SER A 217 -10.69 12.32 -19.41
C SER A 217 -11.13 11.31 -20.48
N ILE A 218 -10.41 11.24 -21.59
CA ILE A 218 -10.45 10.06 -22.45
C ILE A 218 -10.06 8.81 -21.66
N GLY A 219 -10.66 7.68 -22.01
CA GLY A 219 -10.44 6.42 -21.33
C GLY A 219 -10.59 5.24 -22.27
N LEU A 220 -9.96 4.12 -21.90
CA LEU A 220 -10.06 2.87 -22.63
C LEU A 220 -11.50 2.31 -22.55
N PRO A 221 -11.93 1.53 -23.55
CA PRO A 221 -13.16 0.78 -23.49
C PRO A 221 -13.27 -0.10 -22.25
N VAL A 222 -14.36 0.04 -21.50
CA VAL A 222 -14.69 -0.81 -20.36
C VAL A 222 -16.02 -1.51 -20.64
N GLU A 223 -16.07 -2.81 -20.41
CA GLU A 223 -17.32 -3.56 -20.42
C GLU A 223 -18.10 -3.26 -19.14
N ALA A 224 -19.30 -2.70 -19.29
CA ALA A 224 -20.16 -2.42 -18.14
C ALA A 224 -20.72 -3.73 -17.56
N SER A 225 -20.51 -3.93 -16.27
CA SER A 225 -21.09 -5.04 -15.52
C SER A 225 -22.24 -4.53 -14.63
N PRO A 226 -23.45 -5.11 -14.71
CA PRO A 226 -24.57 -4.73 -13.84
C PRO A 226 -24.32 -5.11 -12.37
N MET A 227 -23.38 -6.02 -12.09
CA MET A 227 -23.02 -6.44 -10.73
C MET A 227 -21.88 -5.62 -10.12
N GLY A 228 -21.42 -4.56 -10.82
CA GLY A 228 -20.25 -3.79 -10.41
C GLY A 228 -18.92 -4.48 -10.75
N PRO A 229 -17.79 -4.00 -10.19
CA PRO A 229 -16.47 -4.53 -10.49
C PRO A 229 -16.30 -5.98 -10.02
N GLY A 230 -15.64 -6.77 -10.86
CA GLY A 230 -15.19 -8.12 -10.53
C GLY A 230 -13.94 -8.13 -9.63
N GLY A 231 -13.34 -9.31 -9.49
CA GLY A 231 -12.06 -9.48 -8.80
C GLY A 231 -10.88 -8.89 -9.56
N THR A 232 -9.74 -8.77 -8.87
CA THR A 232 -8.53 -8.22 -9.47
C THR A 232 -7.87 -9.26 -10.37
N ILE A 233 -7.51 -8.86 -11.59
CA ILE A 233 -6.72 -9.67 -12.53
C ILE A 233 -5.43 -8.90 -12.84
N ARG A 234 -4.29 -9.59 -12.76
CA ARG A 234 -3.00 -9.04 -13.19
C ARG A 234 -2.58 -9.61 -14.54
N LYS A 235 -1.87 -8.80 -15.33
CA LYS A 235 -1.14 -9.23 -16.52
C LYS A 235 0.26 -8.66 -16.44
N HIS A 236 1.26 -9.53 -16.63
CA HIS A 236 2.65 -9.15 -16.66
C HIS A 236 3.16 -9.27 -18.10
N ILE A 237 3.85 -8.23 -18.56
CA ILE A 237 4.53 -8.22 -19.86
C ILE A 237 6.00 -7.95 -19.58
N SER A 238 6.86 -8.89 -19.97
CA SER A 238 8.31 -8.76 -19.84
C SER A 238 8.92 -8.36 -21.18
N PHE A 239 9.93 -7.50 -21.12
CA PHE A 239 10.74 -7.14 -22.25
C PHE A 239 12.14 -7.73 -22.08
N ALA A 240 12.79 -8.10 -23.18
CA ALA A 240 14.18 -8.51 -23.16
C ALA A 240 15.08 -7.33 -22.75
N GLN A 241 16.23 -7.66 -22.14
CA GLN A 241 17.15 -6.67 -21.56
C GLN A 241 17.68 -5.68 -22.60
N ASP A 242 18.00 -6.16 -23.80
CA ASP A 242 18.45 -5.35 -24.93
C ASP A 242 17.43 -4.25 -25.32
N LYS A 243 16.14 -4.57 -25.30
CA LYS A 243 15.05 -3.60 -25.54
C LYS A 243 15.00 -2.54 -24.45
N LEU A 244 15.18 -2.93 -23.19
CA LEU A 244 15.23 -1.98 -22.07
C LEU A 244 16.42 -1.04 -22.21
N GLU A 245 17.59 -1.57 -22.53
CA GLU A 245 18.82 -0.78 -22.74
C GLU A 245 18.66 0.23 -23.88
N ALA A 246 18.09 -0.21 -25.01
CA ALA A 246 17.79 0.65 -26.15
C ALA A 246 16.80 1.76 -25.78
N LEU A 247 15.73 1.43 -25.04
CA LEU A 247 14.76 2.42 -24.56
C LEU A 247 15.39 3.44 -23.62
N LEU A 248 16.21 3.00 -22.67
CA LEU A 248 16.91 3.88 -21.75
C LEU A 248 17.91 4.79 -22.48
N ALA A 249 18.61 4.29 -23.50
CA ALA A 249 19.49 5.09 -24.35
C ALA A 249 18.71 6.18 -25.11
N ALA A 250 17.56 5.84 -25.69
CA ALA A 250 16.69 6.79 -26.37
C ALA A 250 16.13 7.86 -25.42
N CYS A 251 15.76 7.49 -24.19
CA CYS A 251 15.32 8.45 -23.16
C CYS A 251 16.44 9.45 -22.81
N ARG A 252 17.67 8.96 -22.61
CA ARG A 252 18.85 9.81 -22.35
C ARG A 252 19.12 10.78 -23.49
N ALA A 253 19.08 10.31 -24.75
CA ALA A 253 19.28 11.15 -25.92
C ALA A 253 18.22 12.27 -26.05
N LYS A 254 17.03 12.07 -25.46
CA LYS A 254 15.93 13.06 -25.44
C LYS A 254 15.85 13.85 -24.13
N ASN A 255 16.78 13.65 -23.19
CA ASN A 255 16.78 14.27 -21.87
C ASN A 255 15.46 14.07 -21.10
N ILE A 256 14.88 12.87 -21.17
CA ILE A 256 13.67 12.47 -20.43
C ILE A 256 13.94 11.21 -19.62
N THR A 257 13.10 10.96 -18.61
CA THR A 257 13.13 9.69 -17.86
C THR A 257 12.25 8.64 -18.54
N ILE A 258 12.49 7.36 -18.22
CA ILE A 258 11.61 6.27 -18.69
C ILE A 258 10.17 6.46 -18.21
N ALA A 259 9.94 7.01 -17.02
CA ALA A 259 8.60 7.30 -16.51
C ALA A 259 7.85 8.31 -17.38
N VAL A 260 8.53 9.37 -17.84
CA VAL A 260 7.94 10.35 -18.78
C VAL A 260 7.63 9.69 -20.12
N ALA A 261 8.54 8.87 -20.65
CA ALA A 261 8.33 8.16 -21.91
C ALA A 261 7.13 7.20 -21.84
N VAL A 262 7.01 6.42 -20.75
CA VAL A 262 5.89 5.51 -20.51
C VAL A 262 4.58 6.27 -20.34
N HIS A 263 4.57 7.37 -19.57
CA HIS A 263 3.38 8.20 -19.41
C HIS A 263 2.88 8.79 -20.74
N ALA A 264 3.81 9.28 -21.57
CA ALA A 264 3.46 9.78 -22.91
C ALA A 264 2.91 8.65 -23.81
N ALA A 265 3.51 7.45 -23.77
CA ALA A 265 3.01 6.30 -24.51
C ALA A 265 1.59 5.89 -24.05
N LEU A 266 1.31 5.91 -22.74
CA LEU A 266 -0.03 5.65 -22.20
C LEU A 266 -1.05 6.67 -22.69
N ALA A 267 -0.71 7.96 -22.72
CA ALA A 267 -1.58 9.00 -23.24
C ALA A 267 -1.91 8.78 -24.73
N VAL A 268 -0.89 8.49 -25.55
CA VAL A 268 -1.05 8.22 -27.00
C VAL A 268 -1.91 6.98 -27.23
N VAL A 269 -1.59 5.85 -26.58
CA VAL A 269 -2.36 4.61 -26.75
C VAL A 269 -3.80 4.79 -26.26
N THR A 270 -4.02 5.51 -25.17
CA THR A 270 -5.38 5.81 -24.69
C THR A 270 -6.12 6.64 -25.73
N GLN A 271 -5.48 7.64 -26.33
CA GLN A 271 -6.09 8.44 -27.40
C GLN A 271 -6.45 7.61 -28.63
N GLU A 272 -5.57 6.71 -29.06
CA GLU A 272 -5.81 5.82 -30.20
C GLU A 272 -6.93 4.80 -29.97
N LYS A 273 -7.12 4.38 -28.71
CA LYS A 273 -8.05 3.29 -28.35
C LYS A 273 -9.33 3.78 -27.66
N ALA A 274 -9.41 5.04 -27.27
CA ALA A 274 -10.56 5.58 -26.55
C ALA A 274 -11.83 5.54 -27.40
N TYR A 275 -12.98 5.42 -26.73
CA TYR A 275 -14.25 5.66 -27.39
C TYR A 275 -14.32 7.10 -27.90
N GLN A 276 -14.94 7.28 -29.07
CA GLN A 276 -15.28 8.61 -29.54
C GLN A 276 -16.30 9.22 -28.59
N SER A 277 -15.89 10.30 -27.92
CA SER A 277 -16.74 11.05 -27.00
C SER A 277 -16.76 12.51 -27.41
N ALA A 278 -17.95 13.11 -27.45
CA ALA A 278 -18.09 14.55 -27.65
C ALA A 278 -17.63 15.35 -26.41
N LEU A 279 -17.60 14.71 -25.24
CA LEU A 279 -17.31 15.34 -23.94
C LEU A 279 -15.86 15.12 -23.51
N ALA A 280 -15.34 13.90 -23.66
CA ALA A 280 -13.97 13.56 -23.27
C ALA A 280 -13.00 13.78 -24.43
N LYS A 281 -12.22 14.87 -24.35
CA LYS A 281 -11.29 15.28 -25.42
C LYS A 281 -9.81 15.24 -25.02
N ASN A 282 -9.53 15.36 -23.72
CA ASN A 282 -8.19 15.46 -23.18
C ASN A 282 -7.82 14.19 -22.41
N PHE A 283 -6.54 13.84 -22.41
CA PHE A 283 -5.99 12.87 -21.46
C PHE A 283 -5.65 13.60 -20.17
N THR A 284 -6.38 13.27 -19.11
CA THR A 284 -6.28 13.90 -17.79
C THR A 284 -6.20 12.81 -16.74
N THR A 285 -5.14 12.80 -15.94
CA THR A 285 -4.95 11.76 -14.92
C THR A 285 -4.31 12.33 -13.66
N VAL A 286 -4.52 11.62 -12.54
CA VAL A 286 -3.87 11.92 -11.27
C VAL A 286 -2.53 11.19 -11.23
N ALA A 287 -1.47 11.89 -10.83
CA ALA A 287 -0.15 11.32 -10.63
C ALA A 287 0.23 11.41 -9.14
N PHE A 288 0.79 10.33 -8.63
CA PHE A 288 1.31 10.22 -7.26
C PHE A 288 2.82 10.41 -7.28
N PHE A 289 3.33 11.16 -6.31
CA PHE A 289 4.76 11.48 -6.19
C PHE A 289 5.23 11.13 -4.79
N ASP A 290 6.42 10.56 -4.70
CA ASP A 290 7.04 10.29 -3.40
C ASP A 290 7.56 11.60 -2.76
N TYR A 291 6.98 11.96 -1.61
CA TYR A 291 7.33 13.16 -0.86
C TYR A 291 8.33 12.91 0.27
N ARG A 292 8.79 11.68 0.50
CA ARG A 292 9.64 11.34 1.65
C ARG A 292 10.94 12.12 1.74
N LYS A 293 11.54 12.44 0.59
CA LYS A 293 12.75 13.28 0.51
C LYS A 293 12.56 14.70 1.05
N TYR A 294 11.32 15.14 1.23
CA TYR A 294 10.97 16.44 1.82
C TYR A 294 10.59 16.35 3.29
N LEU A 295 10.48 15.14 3.85
CA LEU A 295 10.21 14.95 5.27
C LEU A 295 11.48 15.18 6.08
N PRO A 296 11.38 15.77 7.29
CA PRO A 296 12.50 15.85 8.21
C PRO A 296 12.89 14.46 8.71
N ALA A 297 14.15 14.31 9.15
CA ALA A 297 14.56 13.12 9.88
C ALA A 297 13.72 12.94 11.15
N PRO A 298 13.37 11.69 11.53
CA PRO A 298 13.77 10.42 10.90
C PRO A 298 12.84 9.95 9.76
N TYR A 299 11.79 10.71 9.41
CA TYR A 299 10.71 10.26 8.53
C TYR A 299 11.07 10.22 7.04
N ASN A 300 12.26 10.68 6.68
CA ASN A 300 12.83 10.47 5.35
C ASN A 300 13.41 9.06 5.14
N ASP A 301 13.55 8.23 6.20
CA ASP A 301 13.88 6.79 6.09
C ASP A 301 12.62 5.92 6.25
N THR A 302 12.21 5.34 5.14
CA THR A 302 11.03 4.48 4.99
C THR A 302 11.13 3.14 5.66
N ARG A 303 12.35 2.64 5.90
CA ARG A 303 12.55 1.37 6.59
C ARG A 303 12.14 1.46 8.04
N GLN A 304 12.18 2.66 8.61
CA GLN A 304 11.69 2.93 9.96
C GLN A 304 10.21 3.32 9.94
N TYR A 305 9.82 4.16 8.98
CA TYR A 305 8.46 4.72 8.92
C TYR A 305 7.83 4.52 7.53
N PRO A 306 7.20 3.35 7.28
CA PRO A 306 6.40 3.13 6.08
C PRO A 306 5.08 3.90 6.20
N MET A 307 5.11 5.19 5.86
CA MET A 307 3.96 6.07 5.86
C MET A 307 3.10 5.87 4.60
N GLY A 308 1.79 6.15 4.68
CA GLY A 308 1.00 6.49 3.49
C GLY A 308 1.33 7.91 3.04
N VAL A 309 1.94 8.05 1.86
CA VAL A 309 2.39 9.34 1.30
C VAL A 309 1.76 9.59 -0.08
#